data_AF-A0A3B0WWI9-F1
#
_entry.id   AF-A0A3B0WWI9-F1
#
_cell.length_a   1.000
_cell.length_b   1.000
_cell.length_c   1.000
_cell.angle_alpha   90.00
_cell.angle_beta   90.00
_cell.angle_gamma   90.00
#
_symmetry.space_group_name_H-M   'P 1'
#
loop_
_entity.id
_entity.type
_entity.pdbx_description
1 polymer ?
#
loop_
_entity_poly.entity_id
_entity_poly.type
_entity_poly.pdbx_seq_one_letter_code
_entity_poly.pdbx_strand_id
1 'polypeptide(L)'
;MFKIIFILISSFFIFLTKTYAVPVVTGEPVVVQHLGKIEWPRDGAKTTPSLTQLVSNDINDLHGELSCELIISTPGNYHMALKDAMYGRRDLGHIGLLRQQGVQAQFKVSICWSTSPPIAVDQINAETLQFKNIRMIGRPALAMAPGGVMNQLIANGQVDGATSMPFLKNQGNVILIRADKAASINNICDLGGRTRVVTPHPDLEPGSFGNFSATLFNVADQNAFGCDASTLFDSIFTQDLANFDLSVFDNPYDINGVMSVFGRGTAPQGSGAKWVASSRIMHRDVPYALCNDEADAAVLFYHQATYLK
;
A
#
# COMPACT_ATOMS: atom_id res chain seq x y z
N MET A 1 31.05 35.60 -48.05
CA MET A 1 29.84 35.29 -47.26
C MET A 1 30.08 33.92 -46.60
N PHE A 2 30.57 33.90 -45.36
CA PHE A 2 30.97 32.67 -44.66
C PHE A 2 29.76 32.02 -43.98
N LYS A 3 29.50 30.74 -44.26
CA LYS A 3 28.51 29.92 -43.55
C LYS A 3 29.20 29.25 -42.35
N ILE A 4 28.73 29.55 -41.14
CA ILE A 4 29.12 28.88 -39.91
C ILE A 4 28.14 27.73 -39.67
N ILE A 5 28.66 26.51 -39.56
CA ILE A 5 27.91 25.31 -39.19
C ILE A 5 28.02 25.16 -37.68
N PHE A 6 26.88 25.21 -36.98
CA PHE A 6 26.78 24.83 -35.57
C PHE A 6 26.61 23.31 -35.48
N ILE A 7 27.62 22.62 -34.95
CA ILE A 7 27.51 21.20 -34.58
C ILE A 7 27.03 21.16 -33.13
N LEU A 8 25.78 20.75 -32.91
CA LEU A 8 25.27 20.43 -31.58
C LEU A 8 25.78 19.02 -31.20
N ILE A 9 26.82 18.95 -30.38
CA ILE A 9 27.24 17.69 -29.76
C ILE A 9 26.31 17.46 -28.56
N SER A 10 25.30 16.61 -28.74
CA SER A 10 24.47 16.13 -27.64
C SER A 10 25.24 15.06 -26.88
N SER A 11 25.88 15.45 -25.77
CA SER A 11 26.52 14.52 -24.85
C SER A 11 25.45 13.76 -24.08
N PHE A 12 25.12 12.55 -24.52
CA PHE A 12 24.34 11.59 -23.74
C PHE A 12 25.20 11.11 -22.55
N PHE A 13 25.03 11.72 -21.38
CA PHE A 13 25.53 11.16 -20.14
C PHE A 13 24.63 9.98 -19.75
N ILE A 14 25.11 8.76 -20.01
CA ILE A 14 24.54 7.55 -19.43
C ILE A 14 24.95 7.53 -17.96
N PHE A 15 24.10 8.05 -17.08
CA PHE A 15 24.24 7.79 -15.65
C PHE A 15 23.96 6.31 -15.40
N LEU A 16 25.02 5.51 -15.31
CA LEU A 16 24.96 4.17 -14.74
C LEU A 16 24.61 4.31 -13.26
N THR A 17 23.32 4.20 -12.93
CA THR A 17 22.89 4.07 -11.54
C THR A 17 23.33 2.68 -11.05
N LYS A 18 24.42 2.63 -10.29
CA LYS A 18 24.75 1.42 -9.51
C LYS A 18 23.64 1.25 -8.47
N THR A 19 22.74 0.29 -8.69
CA THR A 19 21.86 -0.20 -7.64
C THR A 19 22.70 -1.12 -6.75
N TYR A 20 22.99 -0.68 -5.53
CA TYR A 20 23.69 -1.51 -4.57
C TYR A 20 22.73 -2.58 -4.02
N ALA A 21 23.29 -3.74 -3.68
CA ALA A 21 22.53 -4.78 -3.02
C ALA A 21 22.12 -4.27 -1.63
N VAL A 22 20.82 -4.27 -1.36
CA VAL A 22 20.26 -3.88 -0.06
C VAL A 22 20.77 -4.85 1.00
N PRO A 23 21.21 -4.39 2.18
CA PRO A 23 21.61 -5.27 3.26
C PRO A 23 20.50 -6.26 3.65
N VAL A 24 20.91 -7.41 4.18
CA VAL A 24 19.98 -8.40 4.72
C VAL A 24 19.37 -7.85 6.01
N VAL A 25 18.05 -7.97 6.14
CA VAL A 25 17.33 -7.62 7.36
C VAL A 25 17.55 -8.73 8.39
N THR A 26 18.03 -8.36 9.57
CA THR A 26 18.41 -9.32 10.63
C THR A 26 17.54 -9.22 11.88
N GLY A 27 16.75 -8.17 12.05
CA GLY A 27 15.83 -8.00 13.16
C GLY A 27 14.41 -8.47 12.85
N GLU A 28 13.51 -8.18 13.77
CA GLU A 28 12.09 -8.52 13.68
C GLU A 28 11.21 -7.29 14.00
N PRO A 29 10.14 -7.03 13.20
CA PRO A 29 9.25 -5.90 13.45
C PRO A 29 8.26 -6.20 14.56
N VAL A 30 7.82 -5.16 15.26
CA VAL A 30 6.57 -5.22 16.01
C VAL A 30 5.42 -5.09 15.00
N VAL A 31 4.48 -6.01 15.02
CA VAL A 31 3.31 -5.90 14.14
C VAL A 31 2.37 -4.81 14.67
N VAL A 32 1.88 -3.95 13.76
CA VAL A 32 0.83 -2.95 14.03
C VAL A 32 -0.27 -3.55 14.89
N GLN A 33 -0.65 -2.86 15.96
CA GLN A 33 -1.70 -3.33 16.84
C GLN A 33 -2.98 -2.57 16.48
N HIS A 34 -4.01 -3.26 16.04
CA HIS A 34 -5.29 -2.61 15.74
C HIS A 34 -6.04 -2.30 17.05
N LEU A 35 -5.45 -1.45 17.90
CA LEU A 35 -6.01 -0.91 19.14
C LEU A 35 -7.30 -0.14 18.85
N GLY A 36 -8.41 -0.87 18.91
CA GLY A 36 -9.67 -0.38 18.40
C GLY A 36 -9.72 -0.39 16.87
N LYS A 37 -10.92 -0.61 16.34
CA LYS A 37 -11.15 -0.64 14.90
C LYS A 37 -11.20 0.80 14.39
N ILE A 38 -10.36 1.15 13.41
CA ILE A 38 -10.58 2.36 12.62
C ILE A 38 -11.96 2.25 11.99
N GLU A 39 -12.78 3.29 12.17
CA GLU A 39 -13.94 3.48 11.32
C GLU A 39 -13.44 3.81 9.91
N TRP A 40 -13.23 2.77 9.10
CA TRP A 40 -12.97 2.98 7.68
C TRP A 40 -14.17 3.75 7.11
N PRO A 41 -13.95 4.87 6.40
CA PRO A 41 -15.04 5.66 5.84
C PRO A 41 -15.92 4.75 4.98
N ARG A 42 -17.23 4.81 5.23
CA ARG A 42 -18.20 4.05 4.43
C ARG A 42 -18.27 4.66 3.04
N ASP A 43 -18.42 3.81 2.03
CA ASP A 43 -18.54 4.29 0.66
C ASP A 43 -19.84 5.05 0.37
N GLY A 44 -20.87 4.86 1.19
CA GLY A 44 -22.15 5.53 1.08
C GLY A 44 -22.72 5.96 2.44
N ALA A 45 -23.86 6.65 2.41
CA ALA A 45 -24.58 7.03 3.61
C ALA A 45 -24.98 5.80 4.43
N LYS A 46 -24.92 5.91 5.76
CA LYS A 46 -25.40 4.87 6.69
C LYS A 46 -26.88 4.62 6.44
N THR A 47 -27.24 3.37 6.16
CA THR A 47 -28.62 2.91 5.98
C THR A 47 -29.18 2.33 7.29
N THR A 48 -30.51 2.24 7.41
CA THR A 48 -31.20 1.63 8.56
C THR A 48 -32.11 0.50 8.06
N PRO A 49 -31.99 -0.73 8.60
CA PRO A 49 -31.06 -1.14 9.66
C PRO A 49 -29.61 -1.24 9.16
N SER A 50 -28.65 -0.96 10.05
CA SER A 50 -27.21 -1.15 9.81
C SER A 50 -26.70 -2.16 10.82
N LEU A 51 -26.24 -3.32 10.36
CA LEU A 51 -25.61 -4.35 11.20
C LEU A 51 -24.12 -4.07 11.52
N THR A 52 -23.56 -3.01 10.93
CA THR A 52 -22.22 -2.51 11.25
C THR A 52 -22.19 -1.99 12.68
N GLN A 53 -21.49 -2.66 13.60
CA GLN A 53 -21.17 -2.12 14.93
C GLN A 53 -19.65 -1.90 15.03
N LEU A 54 -19.25 -0.86 15.76
CA LEU A 54 -17.84 -0.44 15.95
C LEU A 54 -16.91 -1.58 16.39
N VAL A 55 -17.41 -2.51 17.20
CA VAL A 55 -16.67 -3.71 17.64
C VAL A 55 -16.90 -4.93 16.72
N SER A 56 -17.94 -4.90 15.88
CA SER A 56 -18.44 -6.03 15.07
C SER A 56 -18.34 -5.83 13.55
N ASN A 57 -17.44 -4.98 13.04
CA ASN A 57 -17.17 -4.91 11.59
C ASN A 57 -16.78 -6.26 10.94
N ASP A 58 -16.66 -7.31 11.75
CA ASP A 58 -16.74 -8.69 11.32
C ASP A 58 -18.17 -9.22 11.55
N ILE A 59 -19.02 -9.16 10.53
CA ILE A 59 -20.21 -10.02 10.52
C ILE A 59 -19.71 -11.44 10.24
N ASN A 60 -19.40 -12.18 11.29
CA ASN A 60 -18.83 -13.53 11.19
C ASN A 60 -19.82 -14.58 10.69
N ASP A 61 -21.12 -14.25 10.63
CA ASP A 61 -22.19 -15.19 10.30
C ASP A 61 -23.06 -14.71 9.12
N LEU A 62 -22.48 -13.90 8.22
CA LEU A 62 -23.13 -13.56 6.95
C LEU A 62 -22.74 -14.58 5.89
N HIS A 63 -23.70 -15.40 5.49
CA HIS A 63 -23.54 -16.41 4.45
C HIS A 63 -24.20 -15.94 3.16
N GLY A 64 -23.54 -16.17 2.04
CA GLY A 64 -24.17 -15.86 0.76
C GLY A 64 -23.27 -16.10 -0.43
N GLU A 65 -23.91 -16.10 -1.59
CA GLU A 65 -23.24 -16.07 -2.87
C GLU A 65 -23.65 -14.78 -3.58
N LEU A 66 -22.67 -14.12 -4.21
CA LEU A 66 -22.90 -13.00 -5.10
C LEU A 66 -22.29 -13.32 -6.46
N SER A 67 -23.06 -13.09 -7.52
CA SER A 67 -22.59 -13.16 -8.90
C SER A 67 -22.82 -11.80 -9.55
N CYS A 68 -21.86 -11.37 -10.35
CA CYS A 68 -21.90 -10.07 -11.01
C CYS A 68 -21.52 -10.27 -12.47
N GLU A 69 -22.14 -9.50 -13.36
CA GLU A 69 -21.90 -9.60 -14.80
C GLU A 69 -20.48 -9.13 -15.17
N LEU A 70 -19.92 -8.18 -14.40
CA LEU A 70 -18.55 -7.72 -14.54
C LEU A 70 -17.80 -7.90 -13.22
N ILE A 71 -16.78 -8.74 -13.23
CA ILE A 71 -15.87 -8.94 -12.08
C ILE A 71 -14.51 -8.33 -12.39
N ILE A 72 -14.03 -7.45 -11.51
CA ILE A 72 -12.74 -6.77 -11.63
C ILE A 72 -11.82 -7.22 -10.49
N SER A 73 -10.62 -7.68 -10.78
CA SER A 73 -9.61 -8.00 -9.76
C SER A 73 -8.46 -7.00 -9.79
N THR A 74 -8.14 -6.40 -8.65
CA THR A 74 -7.17 -5.29 -8.56
C THR A 74 -6.29 -5.39 -7.30
N PRO A 75 -5.18 -4.63 -7.23
CA PRO A 75 -4.41 -4.47 -6.02
C PRO A 75 -5.15 -3.54 -5.04
N GLY A 76 -4.80 -3.65 -3.75
CA GLY A 76 -5.46 -2.91 -2.66
C GLY A 76 -5.58 -1.39 -2.85
N ASN A 77 -4.55 -0.77 -3.42
CA ASN A 77 -4.45 0.68 -3.60
C ASN A 77 -5.45 1.26 -4.61
N TYR A 78 -6.10 0.44 -5.45
CA TYR A 78 -7.03 0.95 -6.46
C TYR A 78 -8.47 1.11 -5.97
N HIS A 79 -8.80 0.64 -4.76
CA HIS A 79 -10.16 0.71 -4.21
C HIS A 79 -10.81 2.10 -4.37
N MET A 80 -10.10 3.15 -3.96
CA MET A 80 -10.60 4.53 -4.03
C MET A 80 -10.81 5.00 -5.47
N ALA A 81 -9.86 4.66 -6.36
CA ALA A 81 -9.95 5.04 -7.77
C ALA A 81 -11.04 4.28 -8.51
N LEU A 82 -11.29 3.01 -8.18
CA LEU A 82 -12.33 2.18 -8.79
C LEU A 82 -13.72 2.75 -8.53
N LYS A 83 -13.99 3.16 -7.29
CA LYS A 83 -15.27 3.81 -6.94
C LYS A 83 -15.49 5.06 -7.79
N ASP A 84 -14.49 5.93 -7.88
CA ASP A 84 -14.56 7.17 -8.65
C ASP A 84 -14.65 6.90 -10.17
N ALA A 85 -14.00 5.83 -10.65
CA ALA A 85 -14.10 5.36 -12.03
C ALA A 85 -15.52 4.87 -12.36
N MET A 86 -16.18 4.15 -11.44
CA MET A 86 -17.53 3.61 -11.66
C MET A 86 -18.62 4.67 -11.51
N TYR A 87 -18.58 5.45 -10.43
CA TYR A 87 -19.67 6.36 -10.04
C TYR A 87 -19.45 7.83 -10.38
N GLY A 88 -18.21 8.20 -10.71
CA GLY A 88 -17.83 9.58 -11.01
C GLY A 88 -17.44 10.39 -9.77
N ARG A 89 -16.75 11.50 -10.02
CA ARG A 89 -16.35 12.53 -9.07
C ARG A 89 -16.68 13.89 -9.66
N ARG A 90 -17.78 14.50 -9.20
CA ARG A 90 -18.26 15.78 -9.71
C ARG A 90 -17.25 16.91 -9.53
N ASP A 91 -16.55 16.90 -8.40
CA ASP A 91 -15.47 17.84 -8.07
C ASP A 91 -14.26 17.71 -9.02
N LEU A 92 -14.09 16.55 -9.67
CA LEU A 92 -13.06 16.32 -10.68
C LEU A 92 -13.61 16.35 -12.12
N GLY A 93 -14.89 16.71 -12.31
CA GLY A 93 -15.56 16.66 -13.62
C GLY A 93 -15.70 15.25 -14.22
N HIS A 94 -15.44 14.20 -13.44
CA HIS A 94 -15.52 12.82 -13.90
C HIS A 94 -16.94 12.27 -13.73
N ILE A 95 -17.58 11.83 -14.81
CA ILE A 95 -18.98 11.37 -14.78
C ILE A 95 -19.12 9.90 -14.35
N GLY A 96 -18.06 9.10 -14.43
CA GLY A 96 -18.10 7.68 -14.06
C GLY A 96 -18.72 6.79 -15.14
N LEU A 97 -18.24 5.55 -15.24
CA LEU A 97 -18.70 4.57 -16.23
C LEU A 97 -20.23 4.36 -16.17
N LEU A 98 -20.78 4.31 -14.96
CA LEU A 98 -22.21 4.04 -14.75
C LEU A 98 -23.13 5.24 -15.01
N ARG A 99 -22.58 6.45 -15.20
CA ARG A 99 -23.38 7.67 -15.47
C ARG A 99 -23.04 8.34 -16.80
N GLN A 100 -22.17 7.74 -17.62
CA GLN A 100 -21.83 8.26 -18.93
C GLN A 100 -23.07 8.27 -19.84
N GLN A 101 -23.46 9.45 -20.34
CA GLN A 101 -24.60 9.60 -21.24
C GLN A 101 -24.39 8.77 -22.52
N GLY A 102 -25.41 8.05 -22.96
CA GLY A 102 -25.34 7.16 -24.15
C GLY A 102 -25.10 5.68 -23.83
N VAL A 103 -24.75 5.33 -22.59
CA VAL A 103 -24.79 3.93 -22.13
C VAL A 103 -26.26 3.52 -22.05
N GLN A 104 -26.74 2.76 -23.04
CA GLN A 104 -28.12 2.26 -23.06
C GLN A 104 -28.40 1.45 -21.78
N ALA A 105 -29.65 1.47 -21.30
CA ALA A 105 -30.04 0.79 -20.06
C ALA A 105 -29.65 -0.71 -20.03
N GLN A 106 -29.54 -1.35 -21.19
CA GLN A 106 -29.08 -2.74 -21.36
C GLN A 106 -27.59 -2.98 -21.04
N PHE A 107 -26.78 -1.93 -20.92
CA PHE A 107 -25.37 -2.01 -20.50
C PHE A 107 -25.19 -1.70 -19.01
N LYS A 108 -26.28 -1.52 -18.25
CA LYS A 108 -26.24 -1.44 -16.80
C LYS A 108 -25.96 -2.84 -16.24
N VAL A 109 -24.69 -3.18 -16.18
CA VAL A 109 -24.23 -4.43 -15.59
C VAL A 109 -24.02 -4.30 -14.08
N SER A 110 -24.27 -5.38 -13.37
CA SER A 110 -23.82 -5.59 -12.00
C SER A 110 -22.29 -5.72 -11.98
N ILE A 111 -21.62 -4.81 -11.27
CA ILE A 111 -20.16 -4.78 -11.17
C ILE A 111 -19.74 -5.18 -9.76
N CYS A 112 -18.82 -6.12 -9.66
CA CYS A 112 -18.14 -6.47 -8.42
C CYS A 112 -16.64 -6.37 -8.60
N TRP A 113 -15.94 -5.93 -7.57
CA TRP A 113 -14.49 -5.90 -7.59
C TRP A 113 -13.90 -6.50 -6.32
N SER A 114 -12.83 -7.26 -6.51
CA SER A 114 -11.96 -7.70 -5.43
C SER A 114 -10.69 -6.87 -5.41
N THR A 115 -10.22 -6.57 -4.21
CA THR A 115 -8.93 -5.92 -3.98
C THR A 115 -8.09 -6.86 -3.12
N SER A 116 -6.90 -7.21 -3.57
CA SER A 116 -5.99 -8.12 -2.85
C SER A 116 -4.56 -7.84 -3.27
N PRO A 117 -3.56 -7.97 -2.39
CA PRO A 117 -2.17 -7.90 -2.83
C PRO A 117 -1.74 -9.21 -3.51
N PRO A 118 -1.17 -9.19 -4.74
CA PRO A 118 -1.21 -8.12 -5.73
C PRO A 118 -2.52 -8.11 -6.56
N ILE A 119 -3.16 -9.26 -6.75
CA ILE A 119 -4.55 -9.49 -7.20
C ILE A 119 -4.96 -10.90 -6.73
N ALA A 120 -6.23 -11.29 -6.92
CA ALA A 120 -6.71 -12.63 -6.57
C ALA A 120 -6.41 -13.61 -7.72
N VAL A 121 -5.13 -13.95 -7.94
CA VAL A 121 -4.71 -14.82 -9.07
C VAL A 121 -5.47 -16.14 -9.06
N ASP A 122 -5.64 -16.76 -7.89
CA ASP A 122 -6.35 -18.04 -7.75
C ASP A 122 -7.82 -17.96 -8.19
N GLN A 123 -8.46 -16.79 -8.05
CA GLN A 123 -9.84 -16.58 -8.51
C GLN A 123 -9.95 -16.77 -10.03
N ILE A 124 -8.91 -16.45 -10.80
CA ILE A 124 -8.95 -16.53 -12.27
C ILE A 124 -9.19 -17.97 -12.74
N ASN A 125 -8.59 -18.94 -12.05
CA ASN A 125 -8.72 -20.35 -12.37
C ASN A 125 -9.86 -21.04 -11.62
N ALA A 126 -10.05 -20.68 -10.35
CA ALA A 126 -11.08 -21.29 -9.51
C ALA A 126 -12.49 -20.78 -9.84
N GLU A 127 -12.59 -19.65 -10.56
CA GLU A 127 -13.85 -18.96 -10.87
C GLU A 127 -14.68 -18.66 -9.61
N THR A 128 -14.01 -18.51 -8.47
CA THR A 128 -14.64 -18.18 -7.20
C THR A 128 -13.63 -17.49 -6.28
N LEU A 129 -14.11 -16.53 -5.50
CA LEU A 129 -13.35 -15.90 -4.43
C LEU A 129 -14.19 -15.89 -3.16
N GLN A 130 -13.63 -16.38 -2.07
CA GLN A 130 -14.32 -16.50 -0.80
C GLN A 130 -13.79 -15.49 0.23
N PHE A 131 -14.72 -14.76 0.85
CA PHE A 131 -14.49 -13.86 1.98
C PHE A 131 -15.26 -14.38 3.19
N LYS A 132 -14.59 -15.14 4.07
CA LYS A 132 -15.25 -15.87 5.17
C LYS A 132 -16.40 -16.72 4.62
N ASN A 133 -17.64 -16.33 4.90
CA ASN A 133 -18.85 -17.07 4.53
C ASN A 133 -19.54 -16.53 3.26
N ILE A 134 -18.93 -15.56 2.57
CA ILE A 134 -19.44 -15.00 1.31
C ILE A 134 -18.58 -15.48 0.16
N ARG A 135 -19.22 -16.01 -0.89
CA ARG A 135 -18.54 -16.37 -2.15
C ARG A 135 -18.93 -15.41 -3.26
N MET A 136 -17.93 -14.83 -3.92
CA MET A 136 -18.09 -14.18 -5.21
C MET A 136 -17.85 -15.22 -6.29
N ILE A 137 -18.87 -15.52 -7.09
CA ILE A 137 -18.82 -16.53 -8.15
C ILE A 137 -18.50 -15.85 -9.48
N GLY A 138 -17.53 -16.39 -10.19
CA GLY A 138 -17.12 -15.99 -11.53
C GLY A 138 -15.64 -15.63 -11.65
N ARG A 139 -15.14 -15.77 -12.88
CA ARG A 139 -13.81 -15.33 -13.30
C ARG A 139 -13.78 -13.80 -13.48
N PRO A 140 -12.73 -13.11 -13.02
CA PRO A 140 -12.54 -11.69 -13.34
C PRO A 140 -12.42 -11.47 -14.84
N ALA A 141 -13.24 -10.56 -15.37
CA ALA A 141 -13.17 -10.11 -16.76
C ALA A 141 -12.08 -9.04 -16.97
N LEU A 142 -11.69 -8.35 -15.89
CA LEU A 142 -10.61 -7.36 -15.90
C LEU A 142 -9.67 -7.62 -14.72
N ALA A 143 -8.37 -7.72 -15.00
CA ALA A 143 -7.32 -7.81 -13.99
C ALA A 143 -6.38 -6.60 -14.11
N MET A 144 -6.17 -5.89 -13.00
CA MET A 144 -5.18 -4.82 -12.92
C MET A 144 -4.05 -5.29 -12.02
N ALA A 145 -2.84 -5.47 -12.55
CA ALA A 145 -1.74 -6.05 -11.78
C ALA A 145 -0.41 -5.35 -12.06
N PRO A 146 0.59 -5.46 -11.16
CA PRO A 146 1.96 -5.09 -11.47
C PRO A 146 2.47 -5.82 -12.71
N GLY A 147 3.38 -5.20 -13.47
CA GLY A 147 3.87 -5.73 -14.74
C GLY A 147 4.41 -7.17 -14.66
N GLY A 148 5.15 -7.51 -13.58
CA GLY A 148 5.64 -8.87 -13.36
C GLY A 148 4.53 -9.91 -13.21
N VAL A 149 3.46 -9.56 -12.48
CA VAL A 149 2.27 -10.43 -12.31
C VAL A 149 1.52 -10.53 -13.63
N MET A 150 1.30 -9.41 -14.34
CA MET A 150 0.62 -9.42 -15.64
C MET A 150 1.35 -10.30 -16.67
N ASN A 151 2.69 -10.23 -16.70
CA ASN A 151 3.50 -11.09 -17.57
C ASN A 151 3.31 -12.58 -17.25
N GLN A 152 3.22 -12.95 -15.97
CA GLN A 152 2.92 -14.32 -15.57
C GLN A 152 1.52 -14.76 -16.00
N LEU A 153 0.51 -13.90 -15.83
CA LEU A 153 -0.85 -14.20 -16.28
C LEU A 153 -0.92 -14.42 -17.80
N ILE A 154 -0.22 -13.59 -18.58
CA ILE A 154 -0.14 -13.74 -20.04
C ILE A 154 0.57 -15.04 -20.40
N ALA A 155 1.73 -15.32 -19.78
CA ALA A 155 2.50 -16.54 -20.02
C ALA A 155 1.69 -17.81 -19.70
N ASN A 156 0.81 -17.74 -18.71
CA ASN A 156 -0.07 -18.83 -18.30
C ASN A 156 -1.37 -18.92 -19.12
N GLY A 157 -1.58 -18.07 -20.13
CA GLY A 157 -2.81 -18.03 -20.93
C GLY A 157 -4.04 -17.55 -20.15
N GLN A 158 -3.84 -16.92 -19.00
CA GLN A 158 -4.92 -16.41 -18.13
C GLN A 158 -5.42 -15.04 -18.59
N VAL A 159 -4.60 -14.28 -19.32
CA VAL A 159 -4.91 -12.98 -19.91
C VAL A 159 -4.46 -12.98 -21.37
N ASP A 160 -5.29 -12.43 -22.26
CA ASP A 160 -4.89 -12.16 -23.64
C ASP A 160 -3.89 -10.99 -23.66
N GLY A 161 -2.64 -11.30 -23.99
CA GLY A 161 -1.57 -10.30 -24.09
C GLY A 161 -1.87 -9.15 -25.05
N ALA A 162 -2.71 -9.36 -26.08
CA ALA A 162 -3.11 -8.31 -27.02
C ALA A 162 -4.03 -7.25 -26.38
N THR A 163 -4.67 -7.57 -25.26
CA THR A 163 -5.54 -6.66 -24.50
C THR A 163 -4.84 -6.02 -23.31
N SER A 164 -3.61 -6.44 -23.00
CA SER A 164 -2.82 -5.88 -21.91
C SER A 164 -2.31 -4.49 -22.26
N MET A 165 -2.59 -3.51 -21.40
CA MET A 165 -2.10 -2.14 -21.59
C MET A 165 -1.58 -1.54 -20.28
N PRO A 166 -0.41 -0.88 -20.29
CA PRO A 166 0.03 -0.07 -19.15
C PRO A 166 -0.92 1.12 -18.98
N PHE A 167 -1.50 1.28 -17.80
CA PHE A 167 -2.42 2.41 -17.50
C PHE A 167 -1.95 3.29 -16.33
N LEU A 168 -0.94 2.84 -15.58
CA LEU A 168 -0.40 3.55 -14.43
C LEU A 168 1.12 3.35 -14.38
N LYS A 169 1.85 4.39 -14.01
CA LYS A 169 3.30 4.32 -13.74
C LYS A 169 3.58 4.77 -12.31
N ASN A 170 4.37 3.97 -11.60
CA ASN A 170 4.93 4.41 -10.33
C ASN A 170 6.01 5.47 -10.59
N GLN A 171 5.91 6.63 -9.94
CA GLN A 171 6.88 7.74 -10.07
C GLN A 171 7.99 7.67 -9.02
N GLY A 172 7.91 6.71 -8.11
CA GLY A 172 8.90 6.50 -7.07
C GLY A 172 8.20 6.27 -5.74
N ASN A 173 8.88 6.63 -4.67
CA ASN A 173 8.39 6.50 -3.32
C ASN A 173 8.52 7.82 -2.58
N VAL A 174 7.64 8.04 -1.62
CA VAL A 174 7.61 9.22 -0.75
C VAL A 174 7.64 8.79 0.70
N ILE A 175 8.17 9.67 1.56
CA ILE A 175 8.08 9.50 3.01
C ILE A 175 6.80 10.18 3.47
N LEU A 176 5.86 9.39 3.99
CA LEU A 176 4.72 9.91 4.72
C LEU A 176 5.14 10.14 6.17
N ILE A 177 4.92 11.36 6.67
CA ILE A 177 5.34 11.78 8.01
C ILE A 177 4.11 12.19 8.79
N ARG A 178 4.05 11.78 10.06
CA ARG A 178 3.01 12.24 10.97
C ARG A 178 3.14 13.74 11.23
N ALA A 179 2.03 14.46 11.24
CA ALA A 179 2.03 15.93 11.22
C ALA A 179 2.84 16.58 12.36
N ASP A 180 2.82 16.02 13.57
CA ASP A 180 3.57 16.52 14.73
C ASP A 180 5.08 16.22 14.66
N LYS A 181 5.51 15.34 13.74
CA LYS A 181 6.92 14.99 13.49
C LYS A 181 7.52 15.67 12.27
N ALA A 182 6.71 16.43 11.52
CA ALA A 182 7.14 17.10 10.28
C ALA A 182 8.31 18.08 10.49
N ALA A 183 8.45 18.67 11.68
CA ALA A 183 9.58 19.56 12.00
C ALA A 183 10.89 18.82 12.34
N SER A 184 10.80 17.53 12.71
CA SER A 184 11.95 16.71 13.11
C SER A 184 12.44 15.74 12.04
N ILE A 185 11.63 15.49 11.01
CA ILE A 185 11.94 14.55 9.93
C ILE A 185 11.95 15.35 8.62
N ASN A 186 13.13 15.74 8.19
CA ASN A 186 13.34 16.57 7.00
C ASN A 186 13.70 15.71 5.79
N ASN A 187 14.46 14.64 6.01
CA ASN A 187 14.89 13.72 4.98
C ASN A 187 15.04 12.29 5.51
N ILE A 188 15.55 11.41 4.66
CA ILE A 188 15.67 10.00 4.97
C ILE A 188 16.62 9.68 6.13
N CYS A 189 17.67 10.48 6.33
CA CYS A 189 18.64 10.25 7.40
C CYS A 189 18.03 10.42 8.79
N ASP A 190 16.97 11.24 8.91
CA ASP A 190 16.25 11.44 10.16
C ASP A 190 15.45 10.19 10.59
N LEU A 191 15.25 9.23 9.67
CA LEU A 191 14.62 7.94 9.99
C LEU A 191 15.53 7.06 10.85
N GLY A 192 16.85 7.26 10.80
CA GLY A 192 17.82 6.46 11.54
C GLY A 192 17.96 6.82 13.02
N GLY A 193 17.34 7.94 13.44
CA GLY A 193 17.36 8.40 14.83
C GLY A 193 16.32 7.71 15.71
N ARG A 194 15.51 8.53 16.40
CA ARG A 194 14.40 8.10 17.27
C ARG A 194 13.08 7.89 16.54
N THR A 195 13.10 8.04 15.21
CA THR A 195 11.93 7.93 14.36
C THR A 195 11.50 6.48 14.26
N ARG A 196 10.24 6.18 14.59
CA ARG A 196 9.64 4.86 14.39
C ARG A 196 9.13 4.75 12.96
N VAL A 197 9.54 3.71 12.26
CA VAL A 197 9.25 3.51 10.84
C VAL A 197 8.30 2.33 10.68
N VAL A 198 7.17 2.57 10.03
CA VAL A 198 6.25 1.48 9.64
C VAL A 198 6.49 1.06 8.18
N THR A 199 6.56 -0.26 7.95
CA THR A 199 6.76 -0.86 6.63
C THR A 199 5.68 -1.89 6.32
N PRO A 200 5.57 -2.34 5.05
CA PRO A 200 4.89 -3.60 4.74
C PRO A 200 5.54 -4.76 5.49
N HIS A 201 4.78 -5.82 5.74
CA HIS A 201 5.31 -7.04 6.33
C HIS A 201 6.33 -7.70 5.39
N PRO A 202 7.52 -8.08 5.87
CA PRO A 202 8.55 -8.70 5.03
C PRO A 202 8.06 -9.99 4.36
N ASP A 203 7.37 -10.86 5.11
CA ASP A 203 6.90 -12.15 4.58
C ASP A 203 5.56 -12.10 3.83
N LEU A 204 4.62 -11.25 4.26
CA LEU A 204 3.27 -11.20 3.67
C LEU A 204 3.19 -10.26 2.46
N GLU A 205 4.07 -9.26 2.40
CA GLU A 205 4.12 -8.27 1.32
C GLU A 205 5.57 -8.06 0.80
N PRO A 206 6.32 -9.13 0.46
CA PRO A 206 7.77 -9.06 0.18
C PRO A 206 8.13 -8.13 -0.97
N GLY A 207 7.25 -8.02 -1.98
CA GLY A 207 7.46 -7.10 -3.11
C GLY A 207 7.42 -5.63 -2.68
N SER A 208 6.45 -5.26 -1.83
CA SER A 208 6.34 -3.89 -1.30
C SER A 208 7.44 -3.62 -0.28
N PHE A 209 7.69 -4.57 0.63
CA PHE A 209 8.76 -4.46 1.62
C PHE A 209 10.12 -4.27 0.95
N GLY A 210 10.48 -5.13 0.00
CA GLY A 210 11.73 -5.06 -0.72
C GLY A 210 11.88 -3.75 -1.51
N ASN A 211 10.79 -3.23 -2.10
CA ASN A 211 10.84 -1.94 -2.78
C ASN A 211 11.13 -0.78 -1.82
N PHE A 212 10.51 -0.79 -0.64
CA PHE A 212 10.65 0.28 0.33
C PHE A 212 11.98 0.23 1.07
N SER A 213 12.41 -0.95 1.52
CA SER A 213 13.73 -1.12 2.15
C SER A 213 14.86 -0.79 1.16
N ALA A 214 14.71 -1.17 -0.11
CA ALA A 214 15.65 -0.77 -1.16
C ALA A 214 15.65 0.73 -1.40
N THR A 215 14.48 1.37 -1.37
CA THR A 215 14.41 2.82 -1.48
C THR A 215 15.13 3.48 -0.33
N LEU A 216 14.91 2.99 0.90
CA LEU A 216 15.53 3.58 2.07
C LEU A 216 17.06 3.56 1.97
N PHE A 217 17.61 2.39 1.64
CA PHE A 217 19.04 2.23 1.49
C PHE A 217 19.61 3.04 0.31
N ASN A 218 19.06 2.86 -0.89
CA ASN A 218 19.63 3.47 -2.10
C ASN A 218 19.47 4.99 -2.12
N VAL A 219 18.39 5.53 -1.54
CA VAL A 219 18.21 6.98 -1.44
C VAL A 219 19.25 7.57 -0.49
N ALA A 220 19.50 6.95 0.66
CA ALA A 220 20.53 7.41 1.59
C ALA A 220 21.94 7.34 0.98
N ASP A 221 22.25 6.25 0.27
CA ASP A 221 23.54 6.02 -0.37
C ASP A 221 23.82 7.03 -1.52
N GLN A 222 22.80 7.36 -2.32
CA GLN A 222 22.98 8.13 -3.54
C GLN A 222 22.79 9.65 -3.39
N ASN A 223 21.98 10.12 -2.44
CA ASN A 223 21.50 11.51 -2.44
C ASN A 223 22.31 12.49 -1.58
N ALA A 224 23.52 12.12 -1.16
CA ALA A 224 24.43 13.00 -0.41
C ALA A 224 23.78 13.69 0.82
N PHE A 225 22.80 13.02 1.46
CA PHE A 225 22.14 13.54 2.66
C PHE A 225 23.04 13.52 3.91
N GLY A 226 24.24 12.94 3.80
CA GLY A 226 25.28 12.99 4.83
C GLY A 226 25.17 11.92 5.92
N CYS A 227 24.23 10.96 5.81
CA CYS A 227 24.23 9.76 6.64
C CYS A 227 24.83 8.56 5.91
N ASP A 228 25.38 7.64 6.68
CA ASP A 228 25.80 6.33 6.19
C ASP A 228 24.58 5.43 5.97
N ALA A 229 24.41 4.93 4.75
CA ALA A 229 23.22 4.16 4.35
C ALA A 229 23.08 2.83 5.12
N SER A 230 24.21 2.16 5.40
CA SER A 230 24.22 0.92 6.19
C SER A 230 23.84 1.18 7.64
N THR A 231 24.40 2.22 8.25
CA THR A 231 24.06 2.65 9.61
C THR A 231 22.59 3.03 9.72
N LEU A 232 22.05 3.76 8.73
CA LEU A 232 20.63 4.08 8.66
C LEU A 232 19.79 2.79 8.60
N PHE A 233 20.11 1.90 7.66
CA PHE A 233 19.37 0.66 7.44
C PHE A 233 19.35 -0.22 8.68
N ASP A 234 20.52 -0.45 9.28
CA ASP A 234 20.67 -1.25 10.48
C ASP A 234 19.88 -0.63 11.63
N SER A 235 19.98 0.69 11.80
CA SER A 235 19.27 1.38 12.87
C SER A 235 17.76 1.19 12.83
N ILE A 236 17.18 0.90 11.65
CA ILE A 236 15.76 0.58 11.48
C ILE A 236 15.54 -0.93 11.64
N PHE A 237 16.32 -1.76 10.94
CA PHE A 237 15.98 -3.16 10.68
C PHE A 237 16.69 -4.19 11.58
N THR A 238 17.45 -3.78 12.61
CA THR A 238 18.11 -4.71 13.56
C THR A 238 17.39 -4.79 14.91
N GLN A 239 16.10 -4.46 14.96
CA GLN A 239 15.31 -4.52 16.19
C GLN A 239 15.23 -5.97 16.73
N ASP A 240 15.49 -6.14 18.04
CA ASP A 240 15.30 -7.41 18.75
C ASP A 240 14.04 -7.33 19.62
N LEU A 241 13.10 -8.23 19.35
CA LEU A 241 11.81 -8.29 20.03
C LEU A 241 11.90 -8.67 21.50
N ALA A 242 12.99 -9.29 21.95
CA ALA A 242 13.21 -9.61 23.36
C ALA A 242 13.26 -8.37 24.28
N ASN A 243 13.42 -7.17 23.70
CA ASN A 243 13.43 -5.91 24.44
C ASN A 243 12.03 -5.34 24.73
N PHE A 244 10.96 -5.98 24.24
CA PHE A 244 9.60 -5.50 24.41
C PHE A 244 8.74 -6.54 25.14
N ASP A 245 7.90 -6.07 26.05
CA ASP A 245 6.85 -6.91 26.63
C ASP A 245 5.70 -7.05 25.63
N LEU A 246 5.77 -8.05 24.75
CA LEU A 246 4.74 -8.31 23.76
C LEU A 246 3.51 -9.03 24.35
N SER A 247 3.56 -9.49 25.61
CA SER A 247 2.41 -10.14 26.26
C SER A 247 1.23 -9.18 26.46
N VAL A 248 1.50 -7.87 26.48
CA VAL A 248 0.47 -6.83 26.51
C VAL A 248 -0.48 -6.91 25.30
N PHE A 249 -0.05 -7.53 24.19
CA PHE A 249 -0.90 -7.72 23.00
C PHE A 249 -1.93 -8.84 23.18
N ASP A 250 -1.77 -9.73 24.16
CA ASP A 250 -2.75 -10.78 24.47
C ASP A 250 -4.05 -10.18 25.03
N ASN A 251 -3.96 -8.97 25.59
CA ASN A 251 -5.10 -8.19 26.06
C ASN A 251 -5.25 -6.90 25.24
N PRO A 252 -6.04 -6.88 24.15
CA PRO A 252 -6.21 -5.69 23.32
C PRO A 252 -6.92 -4.53 24.04
N TYR A 253 -7.41 -4.75 25.26
CA TYR A 253 -7.97 -3.70 26.11
C TYR A 253 -6.93 -3.00 26.99
N ASP A 254 -5.70 -3.53 27.11
CA ASP A 254 -4.59 -2.85 27.77
C ASP A 254 -3.93 -1.83 26.83
N ILE A 255 -4.69 -0.78 26.51
CA ILE A 255 -4.24 0.30 25.61
C ILE A 255 -2.91 0.89 26.10
N ASN A 256 -2.72 1.03 27.42
CA ASN A 256 -1.51 1.61 27.96
C ASN A 256 -0.31 0.66 27.81
N GLY A 257 -0.49 -0.63 28.09
CA GLY A 257 0.53 -1.66 27.85
C GLY A 257 0.94 -1.70 26.39
N VAL A 258 -0.02 -1.78 25.46
CA VAL A 258 0.27 -1.79 24.02
C VAL A 258 0.98 -0.52 23.57
N MET A 259 0.49 0.65 23.97
CA MET A 259 1.10 1.92 23.59
C MET A 259 2.51 2.12 24.20
N SER A 260 2.81 1.45 25.32
CA SER A 260 4.15 1.48 25.92
C SER A 260 5.19 0.77 25.04
N VAL A 261 4.80 -0.30 24.31
CA VAL A 261 5.68 -0.98 23.34
C VAL A 261 6.09 -0.01 22.23
N PHE A 262 5.18 0.85 21.79
CA PHE A 262 5.47 1.90 20.82
C PHE A 262 6.12 3.14 21.44
N GLY A 263 6.39 3.15 22.75
CA GLY A 263 7.12 4.22 23.44
C GLY A 263 6.26 5.44 23.80
N ARG A 264 4.93 5.36 23.70
CA ARG A 264 4.04 6.45 24.11
C ARG A 264 4.05 6.59 25.63
N GLY A 265 4.27 7.81 26.11
CA GLY A 265 4.33 8.11 27.54
C GLY A 265 5.61 7.63 28.24
N THR A 266 6.56 7.04 27.51
CA THR A 266 7.86 6.64 28.06
C THR A 266 8.89 7.76 27.89
N ALA A 267 9.65 8.03 28.95
CA ALA A 267 10.83 8.86 28.90
C ALA A 267 12.07 7.94 28.94
N PRO A 268 13.02 8.08 27.99
CA PRO A 268 13.06 9.08 26.92
C PRO A 268 12.13 8.74 25.74
N GLN A 269 11.49 9.76 25.16
CA GLN A 269 10.78 9.64 23.87
C GLN A 269 11.70 8.98 22.84
N GLY A 270 11.24 7.88 22.22
CA GLY A 270 12.00 7.11 21.22
C GLY A 270 12.60 5.79 21.73
N SER A 271 12.22 5.30 22.91
CA SER A 271 12.59 3.96 23.40
C SER A 271 11.63 2.84 22.97
N GLY A 272 10.56 3.18 22.25
CA GLY A 272 9.61 2.20 21.73
C GLY A 272 10.13 1.43 20.51
N ALA A 273 9.33 0.49 20.04
CA ALA A 273 9.59 -0.27 18.83
C ALA A 273 9.86 0.68 17.66
N LYS A 274 11.07 0.58 17.12
CA LYS A 274 11.55 1.41 16.02
C LYS A 274 11.06 0.91 14.69
N TRP A 275 10.98 -0.42 14.51
CA TRP A 275 10.44 -1.02 13.31
C TRP A 275 9.08 -1.64 13.57
N VAL A 276 8.09 -1.09 12.89
CA VAL A 276 6.70 -1.56 12.89
C VAL A 276 6.37 -2.15 11.50
N ALA A 277 5.64 -3.25 11.45
CA ALA A 277 5.19 -3.84 10.19
C ALA A 277 3.66 -3.89 10.09
N SER A 278 3.14 -3.82 8.86
CA SER A 278 1.75 -4.15 8.57
C SER A 278 1.42 -5.56 9.05
N SER A 279 0.19 -5.81 9.50
CA SER A 279 -0.22 -7.16 9.88
C SER A 279 -0.61 -7.98 8.66
N ARG A 280 -1.04 -7.33 7.57
CA ARG A 280 -1.26 -7.97 6.28
C ARG A 280 -1.36 -7.03 5.08
N ILE A 281 -1.96 -5.85 5.27
CA ILE A 281 -2.32 -4.95 4.16
C ILE A 281 -1.75 -3.57 4.46
N MET A 282 -0.56 -3.27 3.94
CA MET A 282 0.15 -2.01 4.20
C MET A 282 -0.70 -0.76 3.94
N HIS A 283 -1.54 -0.75 2.91
CA HIS A 283 -2.34 0.41 2.54
C HIS A 283 -3.39 0.79 3.60
N ARG A 284 -3.74 -0.14 4.48
CA ARG A 284 -4.59 0.09 5.66
C ARG A 284 -3.74 0.32 6.90
N ASP A 285 -2.76 -0.55 7.08
CA ASP A 285 -2.01 -0.69 8.32
C ASP A 285 -0.98 0.44 8.52
N VAL A 286 -0.35 0.93 7.44
CA VAL A 286 0.58 2.06 7.50
C VAL A 286 -0.12 3.37 7.92
N PRO A 287 -1.22 3.80 7.28
CA PRO A 287 -1.99 4.94 7.77
C PRO A 287 -2.51 4.75 9.19
N TYR A 288 -2.90 3.53 9.56
CA TYR A 288 -3.31 3.19 10.93
C TYR A 288 -2.19 3.51 11.93
N ALA A 289 -1.00 2.96 11.69
CA ALA A 289 0.13 3.10 12.60
C ALA A 289 0.52 4.56 12.82
N LEU A 290 0.49 5.37 11.74
CA LEU A 290 0.75 6.80 11.82
C LEU A 290 -0.35 7.56 12.56
N CYS A 291 -1.63 7.22 12.33
CA CYS A 291 -2.76 7.88 12.99
C CYS A 291 -2.82 7.58 14.49
N ASN A 292 -2.46 6.36 14.88
CA ASN A 292 -2.60 5.87 16.27
C ASN A 292 -1.30 5.97 17.08
N ASP A 293 -0.30 6.71 16.61
CA ASP A 293 0.97 6.91 17.33
C ASP A 293 1.75 5.61 17.54
N GLU A 294 1.65 4.64 16.64
CA GLU A 294 2.48 3.44 16.62
C GLU A 294 3.77 3.67 15.81
N ALA A 295 3.71 4.58 14.84
CA ALA A 295 4.85 4.99 14.03
C ALA A 295 4.86 6.50 13.78
N ASP A 296 6.02 7.00 13.35
CA ASP A 296 6.25 8.43 13.05
C ASP A 296 6.37 8.70 11.55
N ALA A 297 6.88 7.73 10.80
CA ALA A 297 7.04 7.83 9.36
C ALA A 297 6.83 6.48 8.65
N ALA A 298 6.55 6.56 7.35
CA ALA A 298 6.43 5.39 6.48
C ALA A 298 6.91 5.72 5.08
N VAL A 299 7.33 4.72 4.32
CA VAL A 299 7.52 4.85 2.87
C VAL A 299 6.25 4.41 2.17
N LEU A 300 5.81 5.17 1.16
CA LEU A 300 4.67 4.84 0.33
C LEU A 300 4.99 5.03 -1.16
N PHE A 301 4.32 4.27 -2.01
CA PHE A 301 4.39 4.46 -3.45
C PHE A 301 3.80 5.81 -3.85
N TYR A 302 4.49 6.52 -4.74
CA TYR A 302 3.96 7.70 -5.41
C TYR A 302 3.50 7.32 -6.81
N HIS A 303 2.24 6.92 -6.91
CA HIS A 303 1.63 6.57 -8.18
C HIS A 303 1.06 7.78 -8.90
N GLN A 304 1.30 7.87 -10.21
CA GLN A 304 0.61 8.81 -11.08
C GLN A 304 -0.14 8.05 -12.16
N ALA A 305 -1.45 8.28 -12.26
CA ALA A 305 -2.23 7.80 -13.40
C ALA A 305 -1.79 8.57 -14.64
N THR A 306 -1.14 7.90 -15.60
CA THR A 306 -0.59 8.55 -16.80
C THR A 306 -1.61 8.70 -17.93
N TYR A 307 -2.77 8.04 -17.84
CA TYR A 307 -3.74 7.93 -18.93
C TYR A 307 -5.18 8.38 -18.59
N LEU A 308 -5.39 9.02 -17.44
CA LEU A 308 -6.60 9.80 -17.20
C LEU A 308 -6.38 11.22 -17.74
N LYS A 309 -6.40 11.37 -19.06
CA LYS A 309 -6.51 12.66 -19.74
C LYS A 309 -7.91 12.84 -20.28
#